data_AF-A0AAV8YQZ0-F1
#
_entry.id   AF-A0AAV8YQZ0-F1
#
_cell.length_a   1.000
_cell.length_b   1.000
_cell.length_c   1.000
_cell.angle_alpha   90.00
_cell.angle_beta   90.00
_cell.angle_gamma   90.00
#
_symmetry.space_group_name_H-M   'P 1'
#
loop_
_entity.id
_entity.type
_entity.pdbx_description
1 polymer ?
#
loop_
_entity_poly.entity_id
_entity_poly.type
_entity_poly.pdbx_seq_one_letter_code
_entity_poly.pdbx_strand_id
1 'polypeptide(L)' 'MISRFKSNLTISELKKQLQDLLGVPYSMQKLMYKGLLQDNQTISSSGITKGSKIMVVGSTLNDILAISSVSKQLRRRVPR' A
#
# COMPACT_ATOMS: atom_id res chain seq x y z
N MET A 1 8.80 -0.16 -11.77
CA MET A 1 8.30 -0.71 -13.05
C MET A 1 7.66 -2.06 -12.73
N ILE A 2 6.33 -2.13 -12.67
CA ILE A 2 5.55 -3.33 -12.31
C ILE A 2 5.48 -4.26 -13.54
N SER A 3 6.57 -4.95 -13.85
CA SER A 3 6.76 -5.67 -15.12
C SER A 3 6.42 -7.18 -15.08
N ARG A 4 5.71 -7.68 -14.05
CA ARG A 4 5.46 -9.13 -13.89
C ARG A 4 4.03 -9.57 -13.55
N PHE A 5 3.07 -8.66 -13.42
CA PHE A 5 1.72 -9.03 -12.98
C PHE A 5 0.87 -9.50 -14.15
N LYS A 6 0.21 -10.65 -14.01
CA LYS A 6 -0.77 -11.14 -14.98
C LYS A 6 -2.05 -10.31 -14.90
N SER A 7 -2.59 -9.95 -16.06
CA SER A 7 -3.82 -9.16 -16.23
C SER A 7 -5.06 -9.79 -15.57
N ASN A 8 -5.04 -11.12 -15.39
CA ASN A 8 -6.14 -11.89 -14.80
C ASN A 8 -6.08 -11.93 -13.26
N LEU A 9 -5.03 -11.39 -12.64
CA LEU A 9 -4.93 -11.30 -11.19
C LEU A 9 -5.95 -10.30 -10.65
N THR A 10 -6.44 -10.57 -9.45
CA THR A 10 -7.25 -9.60 -8.70
C THR A 10 -6.36 -8.54 -8.06
N ILE A 11 -6.95 -7.39 -7.73
CA ILE A 11 -6.27 -6.34 -6.97
C ILE A 11 -5.81 -6.87 -5.60
N SER A 12 -6.58 -7.76 -4.97
CA SER A 12 -6.16 -8.40 -3.72
C SER A 12 -4.88 -9.22 -3.85
N GLU A 13 -4.69 -9.98 -4.93
CA GLU A 13 -3.46 -10.71 -5.18
C GLU A 13 -2.28 -9.79 -5.50
N LEU A 14 -2.53 -8.69 -6.22
CA LEU A 14 -1.52 -7.66 -6.48
C LEU A 14 -1.00 -7.05 -5.17
N LYS A 15 -1.89 -6.72 -4.22
CA LYS A 15 -1.51 -6.20 -2.90
C LYS A 15 -0.62 -7.17 -2.11
N LYS A 16 -0.94 -8.47 -2.16
CA LYS A 16 -0.12 -9.51 -1.51
C LYS A 16 1.31 -9.52 -2.07
N GLN A 17 1.46 -9.54 -3.40
CA GLN A 17 2.80 -9.49 -4.00
C GLN A 17 3.54 -8.18 -3.69
N LEU A 18 2.82 -7.05 -3.61
CA LEU A 18 3.41 -5.78 -3.21
C LEU A 18 3.81 -5.74 -1.74
N GLN A 19 3.17 -6.51 -0.86
CA GLN A 19 3.56 -6.61 0.54
C GLN A 19 4.97 -7.18 0.68
N ASP A 20 5.30 -8.23 -0.07
CA ASP A 20 6.66 -8.79 -0.07
C ASP A 20 7.70 -7.82 -0.65
N LEU A 21 7.31 -6.97 -1.60
CA LEU A 21 8.22 -6.02 -2.26
C LEU A 21 8.44 -4.72 -1.47
N LEU A 22 7.38 -4.20 -0.83
CA LEU A 22 7.39 -2.91 -0.15
C LEU A 22 7.45 -3.02 1.37
N GLY A 23 7.17 -4.19 1.94
CA GLY A 23 7.06 -4.40 3.39
C GLY A 23 5.82 -3.75 4.03
N VAL A 24 4.88 -3.25 3.22
CA VAL A 24 3.62 -2.65 3.71
C VAL A 24 2.55 -3.74 3.79
N PRO A 25 1.87 -3.94 4.92
CA PRO A 25 0.81 -4.95 5.05
C PRO A 25 -0.31 -4.75 4.02
N TYR A 26 -0.80 -5.83 3.39
CA TYR A 26 -1.83 -5.74 2.33
C TYR A 26 -3.08 -4.95 2.78
N SER A 27 -3.46 -5.09 4.05
CA SER A 27 -4.64 -4.43 4.64
C SER A 27 -4.46 -2.91 4.74
N MET A 28 -3.22 -2.42 4.84
CA MET A 28 -2.88 -0.99 4.86
C MET A 28 -2.57 -0.43 3.48
N GLN A 29 -2.47 -1.27 2.44
CA GLN A 29 -2.20 -0.83 1.08
C GLN A 29 -3.48 -0.33 0.39
N LYS A 30 -3.43 0.92 -0.07
CA LYS A 30 -4.38 1.55 -0.98
C LYS A 30 -3.75 1.71 -2.35
N LEU A 31 -4.27 0.95 -3.31
CA LEU A 31 -3.86 1.04 -4.71
C LEU A 31 -4.71 2.09 -5.42
N MET A 32 -4.06 2.99 -6.14
CA MET A 32 -4.70 4.04 -6.93
C MET A 32 -4.25 3.98 -8.39
N TYR A 33 -5.23 3.89 -9.28
CA TYR A 33 -5.07 3.97 -10.72
C TYR A 33 -6.38 4.45 -11.34
N LYS A 34 -6.39 5.67 -11.90
CA LYS A 34 -7.62 6.36 -12.37
C LYS A 34 -8.75 6.39 -11.32
N GLY A 35 -8.39 6.31 -10.03
CA GLY A 35 -9.33 6.11 -8.92
C GLY A 35 -8.79 5.10 -7.91
N LEU A 36 -9.58 4.79 -6.88
CA LEU A 36 -9.25 3.76 -5.90
C LEU A 36 -9.60 2.38 -6.47
N LEU A 37 -8.63 1.46 -6.42
CA LEU A 37 -8.84 0.10 -6.88
C LEU A 37 -9.54 -0.74 -5.81
N GLN A 38 -10.54 -1.51 -6.25
CA GLN A 38 -11.32 -2.42 -5.41
C GLN A 38 -10.71 -3.82 -5.42
N ASP A 39 -10.66 -4.48 -4.27
CA ASP A 39 -10.02 -5.80 -4.10
C ASP A 39 -10.66 -6.89 -4.97
N ASN A 40 -11.94 -6.73 -5.29
CA ASN A 40 -12.73 -7.67 -6.10
C ASN A 40 -12.58 -7.44 -7.60
N GLN A 41 -11.92 -6.37 -8.04
CA GLN A 41 -11.63 -6.16 -9.47
C GLN A 41 -10.37 -6.93 -9.89
N THR A 42 -10.31 -7.26 -11.18
CA THR A 42 -9.10 -7.75 -11.83
C THR A 42 -8.31 -6.61 -12.45
N ILE A 43 -7.01 -6.80 -12.64
CA ILE A 43 -6.11 -5.82 -13.26
C ILE A 43 -6.64 -5.41 -14.65
N SER A 44 -7.11 -6.38 -15.45
CA SER A 44 -7.78 -6.13 -16.74
C SER A 44 -9.02 -5.25 -16.61
N SER A 45 -9.91 -5.55 -15.65
CA SER A 45 -11.17 -4.83 -15.46
C SER A 45 -10.95 -3.38 -15.02
N SER A 46 -9.89 -3.14 -14.24
CA SER A 46 -9.47 -1.79 -13.84
C SER A 46 -8.78 -0.98 -14.96
N GLY A 47 -8.60 -1.55 -16.15
CA GLY A 47 -7.96 -0.89 -17.29
C GLY A 47 -6.45 -0.66 -17.12
N ILE A 48 -5.81 -1.48 -16.27
CA ILE A 48 -4.37 -1.44 -16.05
C ILE A 48 -3.71 -2.27 -17.15
N THR A 49 -2.76 -1.67 -17.86
CA THR A 49 -2.01 -2.32 -18.93
C THR A 49 -0.52 -2.33 -18.62
N LYS A 50 0.24 -3.11 -19.40
CA LYS A 50 1.69 -3.14 -19.27
C LYS A 50 2.25 -1.73 -19.53
N GLY A 51 2.95 -1.18 -18.54
CA GLY A 51 3.48 0.19 -18.61
C GLY A 51 2.64 1.23 -17.85
N SER A 52 1.44 0.88 -17.37
CA SER A 52 0.66 1.73 -16.48
C SER A 52 1.41 2.04 -15.18
N LYS A 53 1.29 3.29 -14.71
CA LYS A 53 1.79 3.71 -13.39
C LYS A 53 0.67 3.58 -12.37
N ILE A 54 0.87 2.74 -11.36
CA ILE A 54 -0.05 2.58 -10.22
C ILE A 54 0.62 3.23 -9.00
N MET A 55 -0.15 3.96 -8.21
CA MET A 55 0.31 4.51 -6.94
C MET A 55 -0.11 3.59 -5.80
N VAL A 56 0.80 3.32 -4.88
CA VAL A 56 0.53 2.55 -3.65
C VAL A 56 0.70 3.50 -2.47
N VAL A 57 -0.35 3.61 -1.66
CA VAL A 57 -0.34 4.40 -0.43
C VAL A 57 -0.53 3.44 0.75
N GLY A 58 0.39 3.44 1.70
CA GLY A 58 0.26 2.67 2.92
C GLY A 58 1.44 2.94 3.85
N SER A 59 1.19 2.83 5.15
CA SER A 59 2.22 3.00 6.18
C SER A 59 2.85 1.65 6.48
N THR A 60 4.18 1.61 6.61
CA THR A 60 4.82 0.41 7.15
C THR A 60 4.54 0.31 8.65
N LEU A 61 4.56 -0.89 9.21
CA LEU A 61 4.46 -1.08 10.66
C LEU A 61 5.58 -0.34 11.39
N ASN A 62 6.77 -0.26 10.79
CA ASN A 62 7.89 0.52 11.31
C ASN A 62 7.55 2.01 11.47
N ASP A 63 6.94 2.63 10.47
CA ASP A 63 6.50 4.03 10.54
C ASP A 63 5.47 4.24 11.66
N ILE A 64 4.50 3.33 11.78
CA ILE A 64 3.45 3.40 12.81
C ILE A 64 4.04 3.26 14.23
N LEU A 65 4.95 2.32 14.41
CA LEU A 65 5.62 2.09 15.69
C LEU A 65 6.52 3.26 16.08
N ALA A 66 7.24 3.84 15.12
CA ALA A 66 8.08 5.02 15.35
C ALA A 66 7.24 6.23 15.82
N ILE A 67 6.07 6.46 15.21
CA ILE A 67 5.14 7.54 15.62
C ILE A 67 4.61 7.33 17.04
N SER A 68 4.29 6.09 17.42
CA SER A 68 3.81 5.77 18.77
C SER A 68 4.88 6.01 19.85
N SER A 69 6.14 5.70 19.54
CA SER A 69 7.26 5.95 20.46
C SER A 69 7.54 7.45 20.63
N VAL A 70 7.57 8.20 19.52
CA VAL A 70 7.81 9.66 19.53
C VAL A 70 6.71 10.41 20.29
N SER A 71 5.45 10.03 20.11
CA SER A 71 4.32 10.67 20.81
C SER A 71 4.34 10.42 22.33
N LYS A 72 4.85 9.26 22.78
CA LYS A 72 5.06 8.98 24.21
C LYS A 72 6.21 9.83 24.81
N GLN A 73 7.24 10.11 24.01
CA GLN A 73 8.38 10.94 24.42
C GLN A 73 8.03 12.45 24.43
N LEU A 74 7.16 12.90 23.53
CA LEU A 74 6.72 14.29 23.44
C LEU A 74 5.82 14.70 24.63
N ARG A 75 4.96 13.80 25.13
CA ARG A 75 4.13 14.04 26.34
C ARG A 75 4.95 14.13 27.64
N ARG A 76 6.21 13.68 27.66
CA ARG A 76 7.09 13.76 28.85
C ARG A 76 7.88 15.08 28.95
N ARG A 77 7.79 15.96 27.96
CA ARG A 77 8.48 17.27 27.94
C ARG A 77 7.51 18.45 28.01
N VAL A 78 6.52 18.39 28.89
CA VAL A 78 5.83 19.59 29.34
C VAL A 78 6.47 19.99 30.67
N PRO A 79 7.45 20.92 30.69
CA PRO A 79 7.89 21.51 31.95
C PRO A 79 6.73 22.30 32.55
N ARG A 80 6.56 22.15 33.87
CA ARG A 80 5.59 22.91 34.68
C ARG A 80 5.95 24.39 34.69
#